data_AF-T1IQG9-F1
#
_entry.id   AF-T1IQG9-F1
#
_cell.length_a   1.000
_cell.length_b   1.000
_cell.length_c   1.000
_cell.angle_alpha   90.00
_cell.angle_beta   90.00
_cell.angle_gamma   90.00
#
_symmetry.space_group_name_H-M   'P 1'
#
loop_
_entity.id
_entity.type
_entity.pdbx_description
1 polymer ?
#
loop_
_entity_poly.entity_id
_entity_poly.type
_entity_poly.pdbx_seq_one_letter_code
_entity_poly.pdbx_strand_id
1 'polypeptide(L)'
;MLSEAIFKLNSCVHRTTGHSPFYLVYGFHPPIDKELTIGRIFEDTSLLQKEYNLQIARNEAISSIYKKETENKARHDATCSEPKYTIGEKVWYKNNTAGKFKKWKGPFIITCKKEINCYSLGEETQKGVKFIRDAYTRQLKPFTPNITGYINEVKRGALIAIEGCDKTGKTSQIQEIIPILNKTFTVVSFNFPDRTTDIGQLIDKYLKETDVEQHAIRHLFSANR
;
A
#
# COMPACT_ATOMS: atom_id res chain seq x y z
N MET A 1 28.41 -6.37 13.19
CA MET A 1 27.05 -5.81 13.32
C MET A 1 25.98 -6.76 12.79
N LEU A 2 26.00 -7.17 11.51
CA LEU A 2 24.97 -8.10 10.98
C LEU A 2 25.01 -9.50 11.65
N SER A 3 26.21 -10.04 11.89
CA SER A 3 26.41 -11.33 12.57
C SER A 3 25.81 -11.37 13.98
N GLU A 4 26.04 -10.31 14.76
CA GLU A 4 25.52 -10.16 16.13
C GLU A 4 23.98 -10.03 16.14
N ALA A 5 23.42 -9.28 15.18
CA ALA A 5 21.97 -9.16 15.05
C ALA A 5 21.30 -10.50 14.70
N ILE A 6 21.90 -11.28 13.78
CA ILE A 6 21.41 -12.62 13.42
C ILE A 6 21.49 -13.56 14.62
N PHE A 7 22.62 -13.55 15.34
CA PHE A 7 22.79 -14.36 16.54
C PHE A 7 21.73 -14.02 17.59
N LYS A 8 21.47 -12.72 17.84
CA LYS A 8 20.44 -12.27 18.77
C LYS A 8 19.03 -12.68 18.33
N LEU A 9 18.71 -12.58 17.04
CA LEU A 9 17.41 -13.01 16.50
C LEU A 9 17.17 -14.51 16.68
N ASN A 10 18.18 -15.32 16.37
CA ASN A 10 18.10 -16.78 16.47
C ASN A 10 18.07 -17.27 17.92
N SER A 11 18.71 -16.54 18.83
CA SER A 11 18.81 -16.91 20.25
C SER A 11 17.63 -16.38 21.08
N CYS A 12 16.89 -15.39 20.58
CA CYS A 12 15.75 -14.80 21.29
C CYS A 12 14.57 -15.77 21.33
N VAL A 13 13.98 -15.93 22.52
CA VAL A 13 12.78 -16.75 22.71
C VAL A 13 11.56 -16.04 22.15
N HIS A 14 10.83 -16.72 21.26
CA HIS A 14 9.63 -16.15 20.66
C HIS A 14 8.41 -16.36 21.59
N ARG A 15 7.69 -15.27 21.89
CA ARG A 15 6.59 -15.26 22.87
C ARG A 15 5.50 -16.30 22.59
N THR A 16 5.17 -16.53 21.31
CA THR A 16 4.10 -17.47 20.93
C THR A 16 4.52 -18.93 21.10
N THR A 17 5.79 -19.25 20.81
CA THR A 17 6.27 -20.64 20.82
C THR A 17 6.97 -21.01 22.11
N GLY A 18 7.38 -20.04 22.93
CA GLY A 18 8.15 -20.31 24.15
C GLY A 18 9.60 -20.76 23.91
N HIS A 19 10.00 -20.93 22.65
CA HIS A 19 11.32 -21.43 22.25
C HIS A 19 12.02 -20.45 21.29
N SER A 20 13.35 -20.46 21.30
CA SER A 20 14.16 -19.74 20.32
C SER A 20 14.30 -20.55 19.03
N PRO A 21 14.44 -19.90 17.86
CA PRO A 21 14.74 -20.59 16.61
C PRO A 21 15.99 -21.48 16.71
N PHE A 22 17.03 -21.03 17.39
CA PHE A 22 18.26 -21.79 17.61
C PHE A 22 17.99 -23.10 18.36
N TYR A 23 17.21 -23.06 19.44
CA TYR A 23 16.87 -24.26 20.21
C TYR A 23 16.04 -25.25 19.37
N LEU A 24 15.06 -24.77 18.61
CA LEU A 24 14.22 -25.63 17.76
C LEU A 24 15.00 -26.29 16.61
N VAL A 25 16.12 -25.69 16.18
CA VAL A 25 17.00 -26.27 15.17
C VAL A 25 18.00 -27.25 15.79
N TYR A 26 18.69 -26.83 16.85
CA TYR A 26 19.88 -27.52 17.37
C TYR A 26 19.64 -28.33 18.65
N GLY A 27 18.54 -28.12 19.38
CA GLY A 27 18.24 -28.85 20.62
C GLY A 27 19.00 -28.40 21.86
N PHE A 28 19.76 -27.31 21.78
CA PHE A 28 20.46 -26.69 22.90
C PHE A 28 20.41 -25.16 22.80
N HIS A 29 20.69 -24.47 23.89
CA HIS A 29 20.79 -23.02 23.91
C HIS A 29 22.23 -22.58 23.64
N PRO A 30 22.43 -21.50 22.86
CA PRO A 30 23.77 -21.02 22.60
C PRO A 30 24.40 -20.56 23.91
N PRO A 31 25.70 -20.84 24.13
CA PRO A 31 26.39 -20.38 25.32
C PRO A 31 26.35 -18.86 25.36
N ILE A 32 25.95 -18.31 26.51
CA ILE A 32 25.98 -16.86 26.73
C ILE A 32 27.42 -16.53 27.14
N ASP A 33 28.07 -15.60 26.44
CA ASP A 33 29.51 -15.25 26.54
C ASP A 33 30.04 -14.87 27.95
N LYS A 34 29.21 -14.96 29.02
CA LYS A 34 29.57 -14.56 30.39
C LYS A 34 29.26 -15.59 31.48
N GLU A 35 28.85 -16.82 31.16
CA GLU A 35 28.82 -17.87 32.19
C GLU A 35 30.22 -18.45 32.39
N LEU A 36 30.92 -17.97 33.42
CA LEU A 36 32.05 -18.67 34.01
C LEU A 36 31.60 -20.07 34.42
N THR A 37 32.03 -21.09 33.68
CA THR A 37 31.73 -22.50 33.95
C THR A 37 32.54 -23.02 35.13
N ILE A 38 32.38 -22.43 36.32
CA ILE A 38 32.93 -22.99 37.55
C ILE A 38 31.85 -23.92 38.12
N GLY A 39 32.02 -25.23 37.89
CA GLY A 39 31.23 -26.27 38.56
C GLY A 39 29.89 -26.66 37.93
N ARG A 40 29.70 -26.50 36.60
CA ARG A 40 28.55 -27.15 35.95
C ARG A 40 28.71 -28.68 36.03
N ILE A 41 27.88 -29.30 36.86
CA ILE A 41 27.58 -30.73 36.78
C ILE A 41 26.99 -30.92 35.38
N PHE A 42 27.73 -31.59 34.49
CA PHE A 42 27.14 -32.05 33.25
C PHE A 42 26.07 -33.06 33.64
N GLU A 43 24.80 -32.64 33.60
CA GLU A 43 23.74 -33.62 33.46
C GLU A 43 24.00 -34.31 32.12
N ASP A 44 24.62 -35.50 32.18
CA ASP A 44 24.76 -36.42 31.06
C ASP A 44 23.37 -36.95 30.70
N THR A 45 22.50 -36.05 30.28
CA THR A 45 21.25 -36.38 29.63
C THR A 45 21.61 -37.10 28.34
N SER A 46 21.20 -38.36 28.27
CA SER A 46 21.35 -39.21 27.09
C SER A 46 20.91 -38.44 25.84
N LEU A 47 21.64 -38.62 24.74
CA LEU A 47 21.31 -38.01 23.44
C LEU A 47 19.86 -38.30 23.04
N LEU A 48 19.36 -39.49 23.36
CA LEU A 48 17.97 -39.90 23.14
C LEU A 48 16.98 -38.99 23.89
N GLN A 49 17.30 -38.61 25.13
CA GLN A 49 16.45 -37.73 25.91
C GLN A 49 16.44 -36.30 25.34
N LYS A 50 17.59 -35.82 24.86
CA LYS A 50 17.70 -34.50 24.21
C LYS A 50 16.90 -34.45 22.92
N GLU A 51 16.98 -35.50 22.11
CA GLU A 51 16.22 -35.63 20.87
C GLU A 51 14.71 -35.68 21.14
N TYR A 52 14.30 -36.47 22.15
CA TYR A 52 12.91 -36.55 22.57
C TYR A 52 12.36 -35.20 23.03
N ASN A 53 13.10 -34.50 23.89
CA ASN A 53 12.72 -33.17 24.38
C ASN A 53 12.61 -32.15 23.22
N LEU A 54 13.53 -32.21 22.24
CA LEU A 54 13.50 -31.36 21.06
C LEU A 54 12.25 -31.62 20.20
N GLN A 55 11.87 -32.89 20.01
CA GLN A 55 10.65 -33.25 19.27
C GLN A 55 9.39 -32.71 19.97
N ILE A 56 9.32 -32.83 21.30
CA ILE A 56 8.22 -32.25 22.09
C ILE A 56 8.15 -30.74 21.86
N ALA A 57 9.26 -30.03 22.04
CA ALA A 57 9.31 -28.58 21.87
C ALA A 57 8.89 -28.12 20.46
N ARG A 58 9.23 -28.89 19.42
CA ARG A 58 8.78 -28.63 18.04
C ARG A 58 7.27 -28.79 17.91
N ASN A 59 6.71 -29.86 18.45
CA ASN A 59 5.27 -30.13 18.40
C ASN A 59 4.47 -29.07 19.19
N GLU A 60 4.98 -28.67 20.36
CA GLU A 60 4.42 -27.58 21.17
C GLU A 60 4.49 -26.24 20.43
N ALA A 61 5.61 -25.92 19.80
CA ALA A 61 5.75 -24.70 19.00
C ALA A 61 4.75 -24.68 17.83
N ILE A 62 4.62 -25.79 17.10
CA ILE A 62 3.70 -25.93 15.97
C ILE A 62 2.25 -25.75 16.42
N SER A 63 1.82 -26.48 17.46
CA SER A 63 0.46 -26.38 18.00
C SER A 63 0.14 -24.96 18.51
N SER A 64 1.10 -24.31 19.17
CA SER A 64 0.96 -22.93 19.64
C SER A 64 0.86 -21.93 18.50
N ILE A 65 1.61 -22.12 17.41
CA ILE A 65 1.51 -21.31 16.20
C ILE A 65 0.12 -21.46 15.58
N TYR A 66 -0.36 -22.68 15.37
CA TYR A 66 -1.69 -22.93 14.80
C TYR A 66 -2.81 -22.34 15.66
N LYS A 67 -2.72 -22.53 16.99
CA LYS A 67 -3.66 -21.91 17.92
C LYS A 67 -3.64 -20.38 17.79
N LYS A 68 -2.44 -19.78 17.74
CA LYS A 68 -2.36 -18.32 17.65
C LYS A 68 -2.81 -17.77 16.29
N GLU A 69 -2.54 -18.50 15.21
CA GLU A 69 -2.99 -18.18 13.87
C GLU A 69 -4.52 -18.13 13.80
N THR A 70 -5.20 -19.17 14.30
CA THR A 70 -6.66 -19.23 14.34
C THR A 70 -7.27 -18.13 15.19
N GLU A 71 -6.73 -17.84 16.38
CA GLU A 71 -7.15 -16.72 17.23
C GLU A 71 -6.96 -15.36 16.52
N ASN A 72 -5.83 -15.15 15.86
CA ASN A 72 -5.54 -13.91 15.14
C ASN A 72 -6.49 -13.72 13.96
N LYS A 73 -6.77 -14.79 13.21
CA LYS A 73 -7.74 -14.78 12.12
C LYS A 73 -9.13 -14.39 12.63
N ALA A 74 -9.62 -15.06 13.69
CA ALA A 74 -10.92 -14.75 14.28
C ALA A 74 -11.02 -13.30 14.79
N ARG A 75 -9.97 -12.77 15.44
CA ARG A 75 -9.94 -11.36 15.88
C ARG A 75 -9.96 -10.39 14.70
N HIS A 76 -9.19 -10.67 13.65
CA HIS A 76 -9.18 -9.84 12.45
C HIS A 76 -10.54 -9.84 11.76
N ASP A 77 -11.12 -11.02 11.58
CA ASP A 77 -12.43 -11.24 10.97
C ASP A 77 -13.55 -10.53 11.75
N ALA A 78 -13.53 -10.56 13.09
CA ALA A 78 -14.48 -9.85 13.94
C ALA A 78 -14.42 -8.32 13.81
N THR A 79 -13.26 -7.78 13.40
CA THR A 79 -13.07 -6.33 13.20
C THR A 79 -13.35 -5.92 11.75
N CYS A 80 -13.49 -6.88 10.83
CA CYS A 80 -13.70 -6.59 9.43
C CYS A 80 -15.15 -6.18 9.15
N SER A 81 -15.32 -5.13 8.37
CA SER A 81 -16.62 -4.66 7.90
C SER A 81 -17.29 -5.66 6.97
N GLU A 82 -18.61 -5.52 6.83
CA GLU A 82 -19.45 -6.28 5.91
C GLU A 82 -18.87 -6.41 4.49
N PRO A 83 -19.15 -7.53 3.80
CA PRO A 83 -18.65 -7.80 2.46
C PRO A 83 -19.12 -6.73 1.47
N LYS A 84 -18.17 -6.09 0.80
CA LYS A 84 -18.43 -4.95 -0.10
C LYS A 84 -19.11 -5.31 -1.42
N TYR A 85 -18.95 -6.55 -1.89
CA TYR A 85 -19.41 -6.98 -3.21
C TYR A 85 -20.23 -8.28 -3.12
N THR A 86 -21.22 -8.41 -4.01
CA THR A 86 -22.07 -9.60 -4.13
C THR A 86 -21.64 -10.50 -5.31
N ILE A 87 -22.11 -11.76 -5.32
CA ILE A 87 -21.80 -12.73 -6.38
C ILE A 87 -22.48 -12.28 -7.68
N GLY A 88 -21.75 -12.32 -8.79
CA GLY A 88 -22.20 -11.87 -10.11
C GLY A 88 -21.84 -10.43 -10.44
N GLU A 89 -21.35 -9.63 -9.48
CA GLU A 89 -20.91 -8.26 -9.76
C GLU A 89 -19.64 -8.23 -10.62
N LYS A 90 -19.60 -7.28 -11.56
CA LYS A 90 -18.40 -6.98 -12.34
C LYS A 90 -17.47 -6.07 -11.52
N VAL A 91 -16.18 -6.38 -11.53
CA VAL A 91 -15.15 -5.65 -10.80
C VAL A 91 -13.88 -5.52 -11.63
N TRP A 92 -13.15 -4.43 -11.39
CA TRP A 92 -11.78 -4.23 -11.84
C TRP A 92 -10.82 -4.81 -10.80
N TYR A 93 -9.76 -5.46 -11.26
CA TYR A 93 -8.67 -5.99 -10.45
C TYR A 93 -7.40 -5.14 -10.57
N LYS A 94 -6.74 -4.87 -9.44
CA LYS A 94 -5.52 -4.06 -9.39
C LYS A 94 -4.31 -4.82 -9.92
N ASN A 95 -3.70 -4.30 -10.97
CA ASN A 95 -2.45 -4.79 -11.54
C ASN A 95 -1.25 -4.11 -10.87
N ASN A 96 -0.56 -4.82 -9.97
CA ASN A 96 0.58 -4.28 -9.24
C ASN A 96 1.84 -4.12 -10.12
N THR A 97 1.93 -4.82 -11.25
CA THR A 97 3.08 -4.73 -12.18
C THR A 97 2.94 -3.62 -13.22
N ALA A 98 1.77 -2.98 -13.35
CA ALA A 98 1.62 -1.87 -14.28
C ALA A 98 2.19 -0.57 -13.72
N GLY A 99 2.80 0.23 -14.61
CA GLY A 99 3.17 1.61 -14.33
C GLY A 99 1.97 2.49 -13.97
N LYS A 100 2.23 3.78 -13.71
CA LYS A 100 1.24 4.73 -13.16
C LYS A 100 -0.10 4.78 -13.92
N PHE A 101 -0.11 4.51 -15.23
CA PHE A 101 -1.23 4.79 -16.13
C PHE A 101 -2.20 3.63 -16.43
N LYS A 102 -1.90 2.36 -16.07
CA LYS A 102 -2.81 1.21 -16.32
C LYS A 102 -2.90 0.24 -15.14
N LYS A 103 -3.23 0.78 -13.96
CA LYS A 103 -3.26 0.03 -12.70
C LYS A 103 -4.42 -0.96 -12.56
N TRP A 104 -5.41 -0.96 -13.44
CA TRP A 104 -6.63 -1.77 -13.30
C TRP A 104 -6.84 -2.65 -14.54
N LYS A 105 -7.18 -3.92 -14.32
CA LYS A 105 -7.48 -4.95 -15.33
C LYS A 105 -8.89 -5.50 -15.13
N GLY A 106 -9.54 -5.91 -16.21
CA GLY A 106 -10.92 -6.43 -16.17
C GLY A 106 -11.72 -5.98 -17.39
N PRO A 107 -13.06 -6.13 -17.36
CA PRO A 107 -13.88 -6.55 -16.21
C PRO A 107 -13.75 -8.03 -15.85
N PHE A 108 -13.74 -8.33 -14.55
CA PHE A 108 -13.91 -9.68 -14.01
C PHE A 108 -15.24 -9.79 -13.28
N ILE A 109 -15.80 -10.99 -13.20
CA ILE A 109 -17.05 -11.29 -12.48
C ILE A 109 -16.71 -11.98 -11.17
N ILE A 110 -17.38 -11.61 -10.09
CA ILE A 110 -17.27 -12.34 -8.82
C ILE A 110 -18.04 -13.66 -8.94
N THR A 111 -17.34 -14.79 -8.87
CA THR A 111 -17.94 -16.13 -9.00
C THR A 111 -18.35 -16.71 -7.66
N CYS A 112 -17.52 -16.56 -6.63
CA CYS A 112 -17.86 -17.00 -5.29
C CYS A 112 -17.15 -16.17 -4.22
N LYS A 113 -17.76 -16.11 -3.03
CA LYS A 113 -17.15 -15.53 -1.83
C LYS A 113 -16.48 -16.65 -1.05
N LYS A 114 -15.16 -16.55 -0.82
CA LYS A 114 -14.39 -17.55 -0.07
C LYS A 114 -14.36 -17.24 1.42
N GLU A 115 -13.90 -16.05 1.76
CA GLU A 115 -13.74 -15.59 3.15
C GLU A 115 -14.24 -14.15 3.29
N ILE A 116 -14.13 -13.58 4.49
CA ILE A 116 -14.41 -12.16 4.69
C ILE A 116 -13.46 -11.35 3.80
N ASN A 117 -14.03 -10.48 2.97
CA ASN A 117 -13.29 -9.65 2.02
C ASN A 117 -12.41 -10.41 1.00
N CYS A 118 -12.66 -11.69 0.76
CA CYS A 118 -11.94 -12.49 -0.25
C CYS A 118 -12.92 -13.14 -1.25
N TYR A 119 -12.68 -12.89 -2.54
CA TYR A 119 -13.56 -13.26 -3.63
C TYR A 119 -12.80 -13.99 -4.73
N SER A 120 -13.43 -15.01 -5.31
CA SER A 120 -12.98 -15.64 -6.54
C SER A 120 -13.44 -14.82 -7.73
N LEU A 121 -12.50 -14.50 -8.62
CA LEU A 121 -12.74 -13.78 -9.86
C LEU A 121 -12.78 -14.75 -11.03
N GLY A 122 -13.75 -14.54 -11.91
CA GLY A 122 -13.85 -15.22 -13.19
C GLY A 122 -13.91 -14.26 -14.37
N GLU A 123 -13.57 -14.76 -15.53
CA GLU A 123 -13.70 -14.07 -16.81
C GLU A 123 -14.79 -14.75 -17.65
N GLU A 124 -15.65 -13.95 -18.27
CA GLU A 124 -16.75 -14.43 -19.08
C GLU A 124 -16.22 -14.92 -20.44
N THR A 125 -16.40 -16.20 -20.73
CA THR A 125 -16.03 -16.82 -22.02
C THR A 125 -17.26 -17.38 -22.71
N GLN A 126 -17.16 -17.70 -24.01
CA GLN A 126 -18.27 -18.27 -24.80
C GLN A 126 -18.86 -19.57 -24.22
N LYS A 127 -18.13 -20.29 -23.36
CA LYS A 127 -18.54 -21.56 -22.73
C LYS A 127 -18.93 -21.40 -21.24
N GLY A 128 -19.02 -20.18 -20.74
CA GLY A 128 -19.30 -19.86 -19.34
C GLY A 128 -18.17 -19.08 -18.66
N VAL A 129 -18.22 -18.97 -17.33
CA VAL A 129 -17.27 -18.16 -16.56
C VAL A 129 -16.05 -19.00 -16.16
N LYS A 130 -14.87 -18.63 -16.66
CA LYS A 130 -13.59 -19.28 -16.34
C LYS A 130 -12.99 -18.66 -15.09
N PHE A 131 -12.65 -19.47 -14.09
CA PHE A 131 -11.92 -18.99 -12.91
C PHE A 131 -10.54 -18.44 -13.29
N ILE A 132 -10.19 -17.28 -12.73
CA ILE A 132 -8.91 -16.61 -12.96
C ILE A 132 -8.05 -16.62 -11.70
N ARG A 133 -8.56 -16.10 -10.58
CA ARG A 133 -7.82 -15.97 -9.32
C ARG A 133 -8.72 -15.59 -8.16
N ASP A 134 -8.19 -15.75 -6.94
CA ASP A 134 -8.74 -15.13 -5.75
C ASP A 134 -8.17 -13.71 -5.57
N ALA A 135 -8.99 -12.81 -5.03
CA ALA A 135 -8.61 -11.43 -4.76
C ALA A 135 -9.30 -10.88 -3.51
N TYR A 136 -8.57 -10.06 -2.76
CA TYR A 136 -9.12 -9.34 -1.62
C TYR A 136 -9.85 -8.07 -2.04
N THR A 137 -10.86 -7.63 -1.27
CA THR A 137 -11.62 -6.38 -1.50
C THR A 137 -10.73 -5.18 -1.84
N ARG A 138 -9.57 -5.04 -1.17
CA ARG A 138 -8.59 -3.95 -1.39
C ARG A 138 -7.94 -3.95 -2.78
N GLN A 139 -7.98 -5.08 -3.48
CA GLN A 139 -7.46 -5.25 -4.84
C GLN A 139 -8.56 -5.07 -5.88
N LEU A 140 -9.81 -4.86 -5.45
CA LEU A 140 -10.98 -4.77 -6.31
C LEU A 140 -11.55 -3.35 -6.31
N LYS A 141 -12.07 -2.93 -7.45
CA LYS A 141 -12.85 -1.71 -7.61
C LYS A 141 -14.15 -2.08 -8.35
N PRO A 142 -15.32 -1.52 -7.99
CA PRO A 142 -16.56 -1.80 -8.72
C PRO A 142 -16.39 -1.47 -10.20
N PHE A 143 -16.88 -2.34 -11.07
CA PHE A 143 -16.95 -2.04 -12.50
C PHE A 143 -18.11 -1.08 -12.74
N THR A 144 -17.78 0.17 -13.00
CA THR A 144 -18.72 1.11 -13.58
C THR A 144 -18.66 0.92 -15.09
N PRO A 145 -19.70 0.37 -15.75
CA PRO A 145 -19.79 0.50 -17.20
C PRO A 145 -19.72 1.98 -17.52
N ASN A 146 -19.12 2.32 -18.65
CA ASN A 146 -19.22 3.67 -19.18
C ASN A 146 -20.71 3.94 -19.47
N ILE A 147 -21.43 4.49 -18.50
CA ILE A 147 -22.82 4.98 -18.66
C ILE A 147 -22.84 6.23 -19.58
N THR A 148 -21.68 6.65 -20.07
CA THR A 148 -21.45 7.71 -21.05
C THR A 148 -21.93 7.38 -22.49
N GLY A 149 -23.00 6.59 -22.62
CA GLY A 149 -23.87 6.63 -23.80
C GLY A 149 -25.09 7.54 -23.61
N TYR A 150 -25.53 7.77 -22.37
CA TYR A 150 -26.78 8.51 -22.07
C TYR A 150 -26.58 9.77 -21.21
N ILE A 151 -25.42 9.93 -20.59
CA ILE A 151 -24.91 11.22 -20.14
C ILE A 151 -23.81 11.59 -21.12
N ASN A 152 -23.94 12.73 -21.82
CA ASN A 152 -22.88 13.30 -22.64
C ASN A 152 -21.56 13.07 -21.90
N GLU A 153 -20.62 12.33 -22.50
CA GLU A 153 -19.27 12.22 -21.98
C GLU A 153 -18.86 13.62 -21.55
N VAL A 154 -18.65 13.85 -20.25
CA VAL A 154 -17.87 15.00 -19.83
C VAL A 154 -16.47 14.67 -20.33
N LYS A 155 -16.22 14.97 -21.61
CA LYS A 155 -14.92 14.82 -22.24
C LYS A 155 -13.98 15.62 -21.37
N ARG A 156 -13.12 14.93 -20.64
CA ARG A 156 -12.13 15.58 -19.79
C ARG A 156 -11.27 16.46 -20.70
N GLY A 157 -11.17 17.74 -20.37
CA GLY A 157 -10.28 18.66 -21.05
C GLY A 157 -8.81 18.28 -20.83
N ALA A 158 -7.93 18.80 -21.69
CA ALA A 158 -6.49 18.74 -21.46
C ALA A 158 -6.07 19.86 -20.50
N LEU A 159 -5.28 19.53 -19.47
CA LEU A 159 -4.59 20.51 -18.64
C LEU A 159 -3.18 20.70 -19.20
N ILE A 160 -2.87 21.90 -19.66
CA ILE A 160 -1.55 22.27 -20.18
C ILE A 160 -0.92 23.24 -19.19
N ALA A 161 0.18 22.85 -18.56
CA ALA A 161 0.96 23.71 -17.67
C ALA A 161 2.19 24.23 -18.42
N ILE A 162 2.39 25.55 -18.42
CA ILE A 162 3.56 26.21 -19.02
C ILE A 162 4.44 26.73 -17.89
N GLU A 163 5.60 26.11 -17.70
CA GLU A 163 6.56 26.40 -16.63
C GLU A 163 7.81 27.13 -17.16
N GLY A 164 8.52 27.84 -16.29
CA GLY A 164 9.80 28.50 -16.60
C GLY A 164 10.15 29.63 -15.65
N CYS A 165 11.41 30.10 -15.69
CA CYS A 165 11.94 31.18 -14.85
C CYS A 165 11.15 32.49 -14.94
N ASP A 166 11.30 33.39 -13.96
CA ASP A 166 10.59 34.68 -13.99
C ASP A 166 10.97 35.50 -15.25
N LYS A 167 10.00 36.25 -15.79
CA LYS A 167 10.15 37.13 -16.98
C LYS A 167 10.58 36.45 -18.30
N THR A 168 10.33 35.16 -18.48
CA THR A 168 10.62 34.43 -19.74
C THR A 168 9.54 34.54 -20.83
N GLY A 169 8.53 35.42 -20.68
CA GLY A 169 7.51 35.64 -21.71
C GLY A 169 6.36 34.61 -21.77
N LYS A 170 6.21 33.75 -20.75
CA LYS A 170 5.16 32.71 -20.69
C LYS A 170 3.74 33.27 -20.88
N THR A 171 3.42 34.38 -20.22
CA THR A 171 2.11 35.03 -20.34
C THR A 171 1.83 35.52 -21.76
N SER A 172 2.85 36.08 -22.43
CA SER A 172 2.74 36.51 -23.84
C SER A 172 2.49 35.31 -24.76
N GLN A 173 3.22 34.20 -24.58
CA GLN A 173 2.99 32.98 -25.34
C GLN A 173 1.57 32.42 -25.16
N ILE A 174 1.04 32.46 -23.92
CA ILE A 174 -0.33 32.03 -23.62
C ILE A 174 -1.35 32.93 -24.34
N GLN A 175 -1.14 34.25 -24.35
CA GLN A 175 -2.03 35.19 -25.03
C GLN A 175 -2.07 34.97 -26.55
N GLU A 176 -0.95 34.57 -27.16
CA GLU A 176 -0.89 34.25 -28.59
C GLU A 176 -1.51 32.89 -28.93
N ILE A 177 -1.39 31.88 -28.06
CA ILE A 177 -1.88 30.52 -28.33
C ILE A 177 -3.39 30.35 -28.11
N ILE A 178 -3.98 31.09 -27.16
CA ILE A 178 -5.40 30.99 -26.81
C ILE A 178 -6.32 31.20 -28.03
N PRO A 179 -6.16 32.27 -28.85
CA PRO A 179 -6.99 32.48 -30.05
C PRO A 179 -6.89 31.34 -31.07
N ILE A 180 -5.73 30.70 -31.18
CA ILE A 180 -5.51 29.58 -32.11
C ILE A 180 -6.26 28.35 -31.60
N LEU A 181 -6.11 28.01 -30.32
CA LEU A 181 -6.75 26.85 -29.72
C LEU A 181 -8.27 27.01 -29.62
N ASN A 182 -8.76 28.24 -29.40
CA ASN A 182 -10.20 28.54 -29.35
C ASN A 182 -10.93 28.32 -30.69
N LYS A 183 -10.20 28.15 -31.81
CA LYS A 183 -10.81 27.77 -33.09
C LYS A 183 -11.35 26.33 -33.08
N THR A 184 -10.82 25.48 -32.19
CA THR A 184 -11.12 24.03 -32.19
C THR A 184 -11.58 23.53 -30.82
N PHE A 185 -11.15 24.18 -29.73
CA PHE A 185 -11.41 23.74 -28.36
C PHE A 185 -11.96 24.90 -27.51
N THR A 186 -12.76 24.59 -26.50
CA THR A 186 -13.08 25.56 -25.45
C THR A 186 -11.87 25.67 -24.51
N VAL A 187 -11.16 26.80 -24.55
CA VAL A 187 -9.96 27.00 -23.73
C VAL A 187 -10.25 27.94 -22.58
N VAL A 188 -9.88 27.52 -21.36
CA VAL A 188 -9.86 28.37 -20.18
C VAL A 188 -8.41 28.59 -19.79
N SER A 189 -7.98 29.85 -19.75
CA SER A 189 -6.65 30.21 -19.26
C SER A 189 -6.70 30.55 -17.78
N PHE A 190 -5.66 30.15 -17.06
CA PHE A 190 -5.51 30.40 -15.64
C PHE A 190 -4.07 30.77 -15.35
N ASN A 191 -3.85 31.88 -14.65
CA ASN A 191 -2.53 32.32 -14.22
C ASN A 191 -2.38 32.03 -12.73
N PHE A 192 -1.28 31.37 -12.36
CA PHE A 192 -0.97 31.08 -10.96
C PHE A 192 0.40 31.70 -10.58
N PRO A 193 0.52 32.41 -9.46
CA PRO A 193 -0.58 32.86 -8.58
C PRO A 193 -1.47 33.90 -9.26
N ASP A 194 -2.76 33.94 -8.90
CA ASP A 194 -3.65 35.03 -9.30
C ASP A 194 -3.37 36.26 -8.43
N ARG A 195 -2.51 37.14 -8.96
CA ARG A 195 -2.08 38.39 -8.33
C ARG A 195 -3.19 39.44 -8.21
N THR A 196 -4.38 39.21 -8.77
CA THR A 196 -5.51 40.16 -8.64
C THR A 196 -6.22 40.03 -7.29
N THR A 197 -6.19 38.84 -6.68
CA THR A 197 -6.79 38.58 -5.37
C THR A 197 -5.98 39.21 -4.22
N ASP A 198 -6.61 39.47 -3.08
CA ASP A 198 -5.91 39.99 -1.89
C ASP A 198 -4.74 39.10 -1.46
N ILE A 199 -4.92 37.77 -1.54
CA ILE A 199 -3.88 36.78 -1.26
C ILE A 199 -2.76 36.87 -2.31
N GLY A 200 -3.11 37.06 -3.58
CA GLY A 200 -2.16 37.26 -4.66
C GLY A 200 -1.32 38.52 -4.50
N GLN A 201 -1.92 39.61 -4.03
CA GLN A 201 -1.22 40.86 -3.70
C GLN A 201 -0.28 40.67 -2.52
N LEU A 202 -0.69 39.92 -1.49
CA LEU A 202 0.18 39.50 -0.38
C LEU A 202 1.38 38.67 -0.86
N ILE A 203 1.17 37.73 -1.79
CA ILE A 203 2.25 36.95 -2.42
C ILE A 203 3.19 37.88 -3.20
N ASP A 204 2.65 38.82 -3.98
CA ASP A 204 3.44 39.77 -4.78
C ASP A 204 4.32 40.66 -3.90
N LYS A 205 3.77 41.14 -2.77
CA LYS A 205 4.51 41.90 -1.76
C LYS A 205 5.60 41.06 -1.11
N TYR A 206 5.25 39.84 -0.68
CA TYR A 206 6.20 38.90 -0.08
C TYR A 206 7.40 38.65 -1.00
N LEU A 207 7.18 38.41 -2.29
CA LEU A 207 8.25 38.11 -3.26
C LEU A 207 9.21 39.29 -3.50
N LYS A 208 8.82 40.51 -3.11
CA LYS A 208 9.63 41.73 -3.24
C LYS A 208 10.35 42.12 -1.94
N GLU A 209 9.86 41.66 -0.78
CA GLU A 209 10.41 41.99 0.54
C GLU A 209 11.37 40.90 1.04
N THR A 210 12.51 41.29 1.61
CA THR A 210 13.60 40.36 1.98
C THR A 210 13.48 39.79 3.39
N ASP A 211 12.54 40.26 4.22
CA ASP A 211 12.52 40.00 5.67
C ASP A 211 11.27 39.23 6.16
N VAL A 212 10.64 38.44 5.28
CA VAL A 212 9.40 37.71 5.60
C VAL A 212 9.67 36.23 5.78
N GLU A 213 9.04 35.63 6.79
CA GLU A 213 9.30 34.24 7.20
C GLU A 213 8.97 33.21 6.11
N GLN A 214 9.97 32.41 5.70
CA GLN A 214 9.91 31.47 4.56
C GLN A 214 8.82 30.41 4.62
N HIS A 215 8.25 30.13 5.79
CA HIS A 215 7.21 29.12 5.91
C HIS A 215 5.83 29.67 5.47
N ALA A 216 5.58 30.98 5.62
CA ALA A 216 4.29 31.60 5.36
C ALA A 216 3.90 31.56 3.87
N ILE A 217 4.88 31.68 2.97
CA ILE A 217 4.64 31.72 1.53
C ILE A 217 4.01 30.43 0.98
N ARG A 218 4.34 29.25 1.55
CA ARG A 218 3.74 27.97 1.12
C ARG A 218 2.24 27.91 1.43
N HIS A 219 1.83 28.48 2.56
CA HIS A 219 0.42 28.58 2.94
C HIS A 219 -0.32 29.57 2.04
N LEU A 220 0.29 30.73 1.74
CA LEU A 220 -0.29 31.71 0.82
C LEU A 220 -0.49 31.14 -0.59
N PHE A 221 0.50 30.44 -1.16
CA PHE A 221 0.34 29.78 -2.45
C PHE A 221 -0.72 28.68 -2.44
N SER A 222 -0.90 27.98 -1.32
CA SER A 222 -1.95 26.96 -1.19
C SER A 222 -3.35 27.57 -1.11
N ALA A 223 -3.48 28.76 -0.51
CA ALA A 223 -4.73 29.49 -0.39
C ALA A 223 -5.12 30.25 -1.68
N ASN A 224 -4.15 30.58 -2.54
CA ASN A 224 -4.34 31.26 -3.83
C ASN A 224 -4.58 30.26 -4.99
N ARG A 225 -5.30 29.17 -4.75
CA ARG A 225 -5.45 28.05 -5.68
C ARG A 225 -6.89 27.80 -6.09
#